data_AF-A0A091NMX3-F1
#
_entry.id   AF-A0A091NMX3-F1
#
_cell.length_a   1.000
_cell.length_b   1.000
_cell.length_c   1.000
_cell.angle_alpha   90.00
_cell.angle_beta   90.00
_cell.angle_gamma   90.00
#
_symmetry.space_group_name_H-M   'P 1'
#
loop_
_entity.id
_entity.type
_entity.pdbx_description
1 polymer ?
#
loop_
_entity_poly.entity_id
_entity_poly.type
_entity_poly.pdbx_seq_one_letter_code
_entity_poly.pdbx_strand_id
1 'polypeptide(L)'
;FQEESGTTDDSAQERFIGPLPREGSVGCTNDYVSQSYSYSSVLSKSETGYVGLVNQAMTCYLNSLLQTLFMTPEFRNALYKWEFEESEEDPVTSIPYQLQRLFVLLQTSKKRAI
;
A
#
# COMPACT_ATOMS: atom_id res chain seq x y z
N PHE A 1 16.97 53.83 -37.96
CA PHE A 1 17.72 54.20 -36.74
C PHE A 1 17.66 53.03 -35.79
N GLN A 2 18.83 52.67 -35.30
CA GLN A 2 19.27 51.39 -34.73
C GLN A 2 19.29 51.47 -33.20
N GLU A 3 19.64 50.34 -32.54
CA GLU A 3 19.94 50.11 -31.10
C GLU A 3 18.78 49.47 -30.30
N GLU A 4 18.95 48.47 -29.41
CA GLU A 4 19.98 47.44 -29.17
C GLU A 4 19.42 46.42 -28.14
N SER A 5 19.96 45.19 -28.14
CA SER A 5 20.13 44.26 -27.00
C SER A 5 18.95 43.46 -26.40
N GLY A 6 19.21 42.18 -26.13
CA GLY A 6 18.54 41.41 -25.06
C GLY A 6 17.83 40.12 -25.47
N THR A 7 18.58 39.03 -25.61
CA THR A 7 18.04 37.65 -25.67
C THR A 7 17.64 37.16 -24.28
N THR A 8 16.43 36.60 -24.11
CA THR A 8 16.15 35.52 -23.13
C THR A 8 14.84 34.80 -23.48
N ASP A 9 14.98 33.53 -23.89
CA ASP A 9 13.91 32.52 -23.99
C ASP A 9 13.62 32.00 -22.57
N ASP A 10 12.37 32.14 -22.11
CA ASP A 10 11.91 31.61 -20.81
C ASP A 10 10.91 30.48 -21.06
N SER A 11 11.44 29.31 -21.43
CA SER A 11 10.68 28.07 -21.50
C SER A 11 10.75 27.35 -20.15
N ALA A 12 9.67 27.52 -19.39
CA ALA A 12 9.22 26.75 -18.22
C ALA A 12 10.07 25.52 -17.81
N GLN A 13 10.79 25.68 -16.70
CA GLN A 13 11.00 24.65 -15.68
C GLN A 13 9.61 24.15 -15.21
N GLU A 14 9.32 22.93 -14.79
CA GLU A 14 10.06 21.85 -14.14
C GLU A 14 9.36 20.54 -14.53
N ARG A 15 10.08 19.42 -14.74
CA ARG A 15 9.57 18.05 -14.47
C ARG A 15 10.67 16.99 -14.60
N PHE A 16 11.73 17.10 -13.79
CA PHE A 16 12.65 15.97 -13.62
C PHE A 16 13.20 15.95 -12.19
N ILE A 17 12.52 15.21 -11.31
CA ILE A 17 13.10 14.84 -10.01
C ILE A 17 13.79 13.50 -10.21
N GLY A 18 14.98 13.55 -10.80
CA GLY A 18 15.85 12.39 -11.02
C GLY A 18 17.27 12.88 -11.33
N PRO A 19 18.33 12.20 -10.88
CA PRO A 19 19.69 12.66 -11.14
C PRO A 19 20.00 12.61 -12.65
N LEU A 20 20.46 13.72 -13.21
CA LEU A 20 20.85 13.84 -14.62
C LEU A 20 22.09 12.96 -14.94
N PRO A 21 22.19 12.38 -16.15
CA PRO A 21 23.38 11.64 -16.56
C PRO A 21 24.53 12.63 -16.77
N ARG A 22 25.66 12.40 -16.11
CA ARG A 22 26.87 13.20 -16.22
C ARG A 22 27.72 12.72 -17.41
N GLU A 23 27.80 13.53 -18.46
CA GLU A 23 28.79 13.40 -19.54
C GLU A 23 30.22 13.65 -19.00
N GLY A 24 31.15 12.74 -19.36
CA GLY A 24 32.59 12.97 -19.52
C GLY A 24 33.47 13.30 -18.29
N SER A 25 34.18 12.30 -17.74
CA SER A 25 35.66 12.29 -17.61
C SER A 25 36.18 11.25 -16.61
N VAL A 26 37.22 10.56 -17.08
CA VAL A 26 38.12 9.59 -16.46
C VAL A 26 38.41 9.83 -14.96
N GLY A 27 38.28 8.78 -14.14
CA GLY A 27 38.82 8.75 -12.78
C GLY A 27 38.18 7.68 -11.91
N CYS A 28 39.00 6.73 -11.43
CA CYS A 28 38.60 5.63 -10.56
C CYS A 28 38.05 6.13 -9.22
N THR A 29 36.84 5.74 -8.84
CA THR A 29 36.37 5.37 -7.49
C THR A 29 34.92 4.95 -7.61
N ASN A 30 34.67 3.66 -7.39
CA ASN A 30 33.34 3.07 -7.51
C ASN A 30 32.62 3.29 -6.18
N ASP A 31 32.17 4.52 -5.93
CA ASP A 31 31.37 4.86 -4.75
C ASP A 31 29.93 4.41 -5.01
N TYR A 32 29.73 3.10 -4.96
CA TYR A 32 28.40 2.49 -4.93
C TYR A 32 27.78 2.87 -3.57
N VAL A 33 27.22 4.09 -3.49
CA VAL A 33 26.35 4.49 -2.39
C VAL A 33 25.14 3.57 -2.48
N SER A 34 25.24 2.43 -1.78
CA SER A 34 24.12 1.55 -1.50
C SER A 34 23.19 2.34 -0.58
N GLN A 35 22.34 3.18 -1.19
CA GLN A 35 21.21 3.81 -0.52
C GLN A 35 20.40 2.66 0.08
N SER A 36 20.58 2.40 1.36
CA SER A 36 19.86 1.36 2.08
C SER A 36 18.41 1.81 2.22
N TYR A 37 17.63 1.64 1.15
CA TYR A 37 16.19 1.78 1.22
C TYR A 37 15.70 0.77 2.24
N SER A 38 15.26 1.27 3.40
CA SER A 38 14.66 0.44 4.44
C SER A 38 13.35 -0.13 3.89
N TYR A 39 13.45 -1.30 3.26
CA TYR A 39 12.29 -2.03 2.72
C TYR A 39 11.32 -2.45 3.84
N SER A 40 11.74 -2.37 5.10
CA SER A 40 10.91 -2.71 6.26
C SER A 40 9.71 -1.76 6.42
N SER A 41 9.90 -0.44 6.21
CA SER A 41 8.81 0.54 6.39
C SER A 41 7.74 0.44 5.30
N VAL A 42 8.13 0.04 4.08
CA VAL A 42 7.20 -0.18 2.97
C VAL A 42 6.44 -1.49 3.06
N LEU A 43 6.88 -2.44 3.89
CA LEU A 43 6.20 -3.73 4.10
C LEU A 43 5.40 -3.78 5.41
N SER A 44 5.69 -2.88 6.35
CA SER A 44 4.94 -2.73 7.59
C SER A 44 3.58 -2.06 7.37
N LYS A 45 2.68 -2.27 8.34
CA LYS A 45 1.37 -1.60 8.47
C LYS A 45 1.49 -0.09 8.24
N SER A 46 0.51 0.49 7.56
CA SER A 46 0.51 1.92 7.24
C SER A 46 0.36 2.78 8.50
N GLU A 47 0.80 4.03 8.41
CA GLU A 47 0.64 5.04 9.48
C GLU A 47 -0.81 5.31 9.84
N THR A 48 -1.73 5.09 8.90
CA THR A 48 -3.18 5.17 9.12
C THR A 48 -3.70 4.09 10.08
N GLY A 49 -2.90 3.09 10.40
CA GLY A 49 -3.29 2.03 11.33
C GLY A 49 -4.22 0.97 10.74
N TYR A 50 -4.37 0.92 9.41
CA TYR A 50 -5.20 -0.07 8.72
C TYR A 50 -4.35 -1.10 7.96
N VAL A 51 -4.95 -2.26 7.70
CA VAL A 51 -4.34 -3.37 6.97
C VAL A 51 -5.15 -3.62 5.70
N GLY A 52 -4.47 -3.72 4.56
CA GLY A 52 -5.10 -4.00 3.27
C GLY A 52 -5.43 -5.50 3.08
N LEU A 53 -6.17 -5.80 2.03
CA LEU A 53 -6.38 -7.16 1.54
C LEU A 53 -5.63 -7.34 0.23
N VAL A 54 -4.90 -8.43 0.09
CA VAL A 54 -4.25 -8.79 -1.17
C VAL A 54 -5.34 -9.13 -2.20
N ASN A 55 -5.25 -8.52 -3.39
CA ASN A 55 -6.15 -8.86 -4.48
C ASN A 55 -5.71 -10.18 -5.12
N GLN A 56 -6.46 -11.24 -4.85
CA GLN A 56 -6.25 -12.53 -5.50
C GLN A 56 -6.96 -12.50 -6.85
N ALA A 57 -6.22 -12.11 -7.89
CA ALA A 57 -6.72 -11.97 -9.26
C ALA A 57 -7.89 -10.97 -9.41
N MET A 58 -9.10 -11.44 -9.70
CA MET A 58 -10.28 -10.62 -10.04
C MET A 58 -11.22 -10.37 -8.85
N THR A 59 -10.74 -10.51 -7.61
CA THR A 59 -11.56 -10.40 -6.39
C THR A 59 -11.56 -9.01 -5.75
N CYS A 60 -11.10 -7.98 -6.46
CA CYS A 60 -11.01 -6.62 -5.91
C CYS A 60 -12.37 -6.06 -5.44
N TYR A 61 -13.47 -6.45 -6.10
CA TYR A 61 -14.83 -6.08 -5.69
C TYR A 61 -15.15 -6.61 -4.30
N LEU A 62 -14.74 -7.84 -4.01
CA LEU A 62 -14.95 -8.50 -2.73
C LEU A 62 -14.08 -7.85 -1.66
N ASN A 63 -12.83 -7.51 -1.97
CA ASN A 63 -11.95 -6.82 -1.03
C ASN A 63 -12.51 -5.47 -0.59
N SER A 64 -13.04 -4.67 -1.53
CA SER A 64 -13.69 -3.40 -1.21
C SER A 64 -14.92 -3.60 -0.31
N LEU A 65 -15.76 -4.60 -0.62
CA LEU A 65 -16.92 -4.94 0.21
C LEU A 65 -16.51 -5.37 1.62
N LEU A 66 -15.52 -6.26 1.76
CA LEU A 66 -15.03 -6.76 3.04
C LEU A 66 -14.45 -5.62 3.90
N GLN A 67 -13.73 -4.68 3.29
CA GLN A 67 -13.23 -3.49 3.99
C GLN A 67 -14.39 -2.60 4.45
N THR A 68 -15.42 -2.38 3.62
CA THR A 68 -16.61 -1.64 4.04
C THR A 68 -17.30 -2.30 5.25
N LEU A 69 -17.51 -3.62 5.19
CA LEU A 69 -18.10 -4.38 6.29
C LEU A 69 -17.24 -4.33 7.57
N PHE A 70 -15.92 -4.39 7.46
CA PHE A 70 -15.00 -4.28 8.59
C PHE A 70 -15.04 -2.90 9.27
N MET A 71 -15.23 -1.84 8.48
CA MET A 71 -15.33 -0.47 8.98
C MET A 71 -16.67 -0.19 9.67
N THR A 72 -17.66 -1.08 9.54
CA THR A 72 -18.95 -0.98 10.25
C THR A 72 -18.87 -1.70 11.61
N PRO A 73 -18.73 -0.98 12.73
CA PRO A 73 -18.50 -1.58 14.04
C PRO A 73 -19.67 -2.44 14.50
N GLU A 74 -20.91 -2.12 14.13
CA GLU A 74 -22.10 -2.89 14.45
C GLU A 74 -22.03 -4.29 13.83
N PHE A 75 -21.67 -4.37 12.54
CA PHE A 75 -21.50 -5.63 11.84
C PHE A 75 -20.35 -6.45 12.42
N ARG A 76 -19.19 -5.81 12.63
CA ARG A 76 -18.03 -6.48 13.24
C ARG A 76 -18.34 -7.05 14.62
N ASN A 77 -19.06 -6.30 15.46
CA ASN A 77 -19.44 -6.76 16.79
C ASN A 77 -20.46 -7.90 16.74
N ALA A 78 -21.44 -7.84 15.82
CA ALA A 78 -22.39 -8.93 15.61
C ALA A 78 -21.65 -10.20 15.16
N LEU A 79 -20.70 -10.06 14.23
CA LEU A 79 -19.89 -11.16 13.75
C LEU A 79 -19.02 -11.77 14.86
N TYR A 80 -18.42 -10.96 15.74
CA TYR A 80 -17.62 -11.48 16.87
C TYR A 80 -18.46 -12.15 17.97
N LYS A 81 -19.74 -11.81 18.09
CA LYS A 81 -20.68 -12.48 19.00
C LYS A 81 -21.33 -13.71 18.40
N TRP A 82 -21.16 -13.94 17.10
CA TRP A 82 -21.72 -15.10 16.43
C TRP A 82 -21.06 -16.37 16.96
N GLU A 83 -21.90 -17.30 17.43
CA GLU A 83 -21.50 -18.62 17.91
C GLU A 83 -21.90 -19.66 16.88
N PHE A 84 -21.03 -20.66 16.72
CA PHE A 84 -21.25 -21.76 15.79
C PHE A 84 -22.29 -22.71 16.39
N GLU A 85 -23.40 -22.93 15.69
CA GLU A 85 -24.37 -23.95 16.09
C GLU A 85 -23.81 -25.33 15.71
N GLU A 86 -23.66 -26.22 16.69
CA GLU A 86 -22.97 -27.53 16.59
C GLU A 86 -23.49 -28.48 15.49
N SER A 87 -24.58 -28.13 14.80
CA SER A 87 -25.27 -28.98 13.84
C SER A 87 -24.80 -28.88 12.38
N GLU A 88 -23.97 -27.90 12.00
CA GLU A 88 -23.74 -27.60 10.57
C GLU A 88 -22.25 -27.48 10.17
N GLU A 89 -21.72 -28.55 9.56
CA GLU A 89 -20.48 -28.61 8.75
C GLU A 89 -19.13 -28.22 9.39
N ASP A 90 -18.03 -28.47 8.66
CA ASP A 90 -16.66 -28.17 9.11
C ASP A 90 -16.49 -26.65 9.34
N PRO A 91 -15.88 -26.17 10.45
CA PRO A 91 -15.61 -24.75 10.67
C PRO A 91 -14.88 -24.07 9.50
N VAL A 92 -14.13 -24.82 8.68
CA VAL A 92 -13.45 -24.30 7.49
C VAL A 92 -14.44 -23.88 6.38
N THR A 93 -15.63 -24.47 6.30
CA THR A 93 -16.65 -24.09 5.29
C THR A 93 -17.57 -22.97 5.78
N SER A 94 -17.61 -22.72 7.09
CA SER A 94 -18.44 -21.67 7.69
C SER A 94 -17.98 -20.26 7.30
N ILE A 95 -18.83 -19.55 6.55
CA ILE A 95 -18.56 -18.16 6.12
C ILE A 95 -18.39 -17.22 7.32
N PRO A 96 -19.27 -17.23 8.35
CA PRO A 96 -19.08 -16.38 9.53
C PRO A 96 -17.74 -16.62 10.24
N TYR A 97 -17.33 -17.89 10.39
CA TYR A 97 -16.04 -18.24 11.00
C TYR A 97 -14.85 -17.71 10.20
N GLN A 98 -14.88 -17.84 8.87
CA GLN A 98 -13.83 -17.31 8.00
C GLN A 98 -13.75 -15.77 8.06
N LEU A 99 -14.89 -15.09 8.11
CA LEU A 99 -14.94 -13.63 8.26
C LEU A 99 -14.42 -13.19 9.63
N GLN A 100 -14.73 -13.90 10.72
CA GLN A 100 -14.17 -13.63 12.04
C GLN A 100 -12.65 -13.68 12.01
N ARG A 101 -12.08 -14.75 11.45
CA ARG A 101 -10.62 -14.90 11.29
C ARG A 101 -10.03 -13.75 10.48
N LEU A 102 -10.66 -13.39 9.37
CA LEU A 102 -10.21 -12.29 8.53
C LEU A 102 -10.20 -10.96 9.29
N PHE A 103 -11.28 -10.63 10.01
CA PHE A 103 -11.41 -9.37 10.73
C PHE A 103 -10.42 -9.26 11.90
N VAL A 104 -10.15 -10.37 12.60
CA VAL A 104 -9.10 -10.41 13.62
C VAL A 104 -7.72 -10.14 13.01
N LEU A 105 -7.44 -10.70 11.83
CA LEU A 105 -6.18 -10.44 11.12
C LEU A 105 -6.10 -8.98 10.66
N LEU A 106 -7.17 -8.39 10.15
CA LEU A 106 -7.21 -6.96 9.78
C LEU A 106 -6.95 -6.05 10.99
N GLN A 107 -7.43 -6.44 12.17
CA GLN A 107 -7.26 -5.66 13.40
C GLN A 107 -5.85 -5.79 14.00
N THR A 108 -5.27 -6.98 13.98
CA THR A 108 -4.04 -7.31 14.75
C THR A 108 -2.77 -7.44 13.91
N SER A 109 -2.89 -7.63 12.60
CA SER A 109 -1.72 -7.80 11.72
C SER A 109 -0.82 -6.57 11.74
N LYS A 110 0.50 -6.81 11.73
CA LYS A 110 1.54 -5.79 11.55
C LYS A 110 1.97 -5.65 10.08
N LYS A 111 1.46 -6.51 9.21
CA LYS A 111 1.73 -6.47 7.77
C LYS A 111 0.93 -5.34 7.14
N ARG A 112 1.42 -4.83 6.01
CA ARG A 112 0.68 -3.86 5.19
C ARG A 112 -0.63 -4.42 4.64
N ALA A 113 -0.63 -5.68 4.22
CA ALA A 113 -1.81 -6.40 3.72
C ALA A 113 -1.74 -7.88 4.10
N ILE A 114 -2.90 -8.52 4.13
CA ILE A 114 -3.07 -9.97 4.37
C ILE A 114 -3.74 -10.64 3.18
#